data_AF-A0A0V1NBZ0-F1
#
_entry.id   AF-A0A0V1NBZ0-F1
#
_cell.length_a   1.000
_cell.length_b   1.000
_cell.length_c   1.000
_cell.angle_alpha   90.00
_cell.angle_beta   90.00
_cell.angle_gamma   90.00
#
_symmetry.space_group_name_H-M   'P 1'
#
loop_
_entity.id
_entity.type
_entity.pdbx_description
1 polymer ?
#
loop_
_entity_poly.entity_id
_entity_poly.type
_entity_poly.pdbx_seq_one_letter_code
_entity_poly.pdbx_strand_id
1 'polypeptide(L)' 'MPAFRTSIDEEIIPYKGRNKLKQYIPKKPKKWGFKVNARTGVSGLLYDFCFYEGKMPRVKKPSGCLSFDVVMKLCET' A
#
# COMPACT_ATOMS: atom_id res chain seq x y z
N MET A 1 -2.79 21.58 -3.81
CA MET A 1 -2.94 21.34 -2.35
C MET A 1 -3.42 19.92 -2.19
N PRO A 2 -2.77 19.06 -1.39
CA PRO A 2 -3.37 17.77 -1.09
C PRO A 2 -4.71 18.05 -0.42
N ALA A 3 -5.77 17.34 -0.82
CA ALA A 3 -7.05 17.47 -0.15
C ALA A 3 -6.82 17.24 1.35
N PHE A 4 -7.38 18.10 2.21
CA PHE A 4 -7.20 18.08 3.68
C PHE A 4 -7.50 16.72 4.35
N ARG A 5 -8.06 15.77 3.59
CA ARG A 5 -8.46 14.44 4.04
C ARG A 5 -7.98 13.41 3.03
N THR A 6 -6.99 12.64 3.45
CA THR A 6 -6.51 11.46 2.74
C THR A 6 -6.68 10.24 3.64
N SER A 7 -6.87 9.08 3.01
CA SER A 7 -6.91 7.79 3.69
C SER A 7 -5.83 6.88 3.11
N ILE A 8 -5.25 6.04 3.96
CA ILE A 8 -4.29 5.01 3.57
C ILE A 8 -4.88 3.67 3.96
N ASP A 9 -5.01 2.75 3.01
CA ASP A 9 -5.55 1.40 3.25
C ASP A 9 -4.90 0.37 2.32
N GLU A 10 -5.14 -0.91 2.61
CA GLU A 10 -4.66 -2.06 1.85
C GLU A 10 -5.57 -2.38 0.66
N GLU A 11 -5.00 -2.31 -0.55
CA GLU A 11 -5.66 -2.68 -1.80
C GLU A 11 -4.97 -3.89 -2.47
N ILE A 12 -5.73 -4.61 -3.29
CA ILE A 12 -5.23 -5.74 -4.08
C ILE A 12 -5.34 -5.41 -5.56
N ILE A 13 -4.20 -5.44 -6.25
CA ILE A 13 -4.15 -5.40 -7.72
C ILE A 13 -4.28 -6.84 -8.24
N PRO A 14 -5.38 -7.22 -8.90
CA PRO A 14 -5.62 -8.60 -9.30
C PRO A 14 -4.55 -9.11 -10.26
N TYR A 15 -3.90 -10.21 -9.91
CA TYR A 15 -2.85 -10.81 -10.74
C TYR A 15 -2.77 -12.32 -10.51
N LYS A 16 -2.81 -13.10 -11.59
CA LYS A 16 -2.81 -14.57 -11.53
C LYS A 16 -1.51 -15.23 -12.02
N GLY A 17 -0.59 -14.46 -12.62
CA GLY A 17 0.67 -14.99 -13.13
C GLY A 17 1.65 -15.46 -12.05
N ARG A 18 2.85 -15.88 -12.48
CA ARG A 18 3.94 -16.29 -11.57
C ARG A 18 4.80 -15.08 -11.22
N ASN A 19 4.64 -14.59 -10.00
CA ASN A 19 5.50 -13.54 -9.43
C ASN A 19 5.64 -13.79 -7.92
N LYS A 20 6.83 -13.52 -7.37
CA LYS A 20 7.15 -13.71 -5.94
C LYS A 20 6.39 -12.77 -5.01
N LEU A 21 5.99 -11.58 -5.49
CA LEU A 21 5.21 -10.59 -4.73
C LEU A 21 3.71 -10.88 -4.71
N LYS A 22 3.25 -11.89 -5.46
CA LYS A 22 1.84 -12.27 -5.46
C LYS A 22 1.45 -12.83 -4.09
N GLN A 23 0.39 -12.28 -3.52
CA GLN A 23 -0.17 -12.73 -2.25
C GLN A 23 -1.56 -13.34 -2.44
N TYR A 24 -1.88 -14.28 -1.53
CA TYR A 24 -3.20 -14.85 -1.38
C TYR A 24 -3.89 -14.22 -0.16
N ILE A 25 -5.01 -13.54 -0.37
CA ILE A 25 -5.78 -12.88 0.67
C ILE A 25 -7.20 -13.44 0.65
N PRO A 26 -7.53 -14.43 1.51
CA PRO A 26 -8.76 -15.21 1.39
C PRO A 26 -10.03 -14.39 1.61
N LYS A 27 -9.94 -13.31 2.38
CA LYS A 27 -11.08 -12.45 2.76
C LYS A 27 -11.44 -11.39 1.73
N LYS A 28 -10.69 -11.24 0.63
CA LYS A 28 -10.98 -10.23 -0.41
C LYS A 28 -11.67 -10.90 -1.61
N PRO A 29 -12.55 -10.18 -2.34
CA PRO A 29 -13.27 -10.73 -3.50
C PRO A 29 -12.33 -11.29 -4.58
N LYS A 30 -11.22 -10.59 -4.82
CA LYS A 30 -10.11 -11.06 -5.65
C LYS A 30 -9.00 -11.57 -4.74
N LYS A 31 -8.92 -12.89 -4.59
CA LYS A 31 -8.02 -13.53 -3.60
C LYS A 31 -6.55 -13.52 -3.99
N TRP A 32 -6.24 -13.42 -5.29
CA TRP A 32 -4.87 -13.48 -5.80
C TRP A 32 -4.48 -12.16 -6.45
N GLY A 33 -3.39 -11.56 -5.99
CA GLY A 33 -2.91 -10.31 -6.56
C GLY A 33 -1.69 -9.75 -5.83
N PHE A 34 -1.30 -8.53 -6.20
CA PHE A 34 -0.30 -7.77 -5.46
C PHE A 34 -0.99 -6.97 -4.36
N LYS A 35 -0.50 -7.12 -3.13
CA LYS A 35 -0.95 -6.31 -2.01
C LYS A 35 -0.19 -4.97 -2.04
N VAL A 36 -0.93 -3.87 -1.98
CA VAL A 36 -0.37 -2.51 -1.94
C VAL A 36 -1.02 -1.72 -0.82
N ASN A 37 -0.28 -0.78 -0.24
CA ASN A 37 -0.84 0.28 0.59
C ASN A 37 -1.06 1.49 -0.30
N ALA A 38 -2.30 1.95 -0.41
CA ALA A 38 -2.73 3.00 -1.33
C ALA A 38 -3.16 4.23 -0.54
N ARG A 39 -2.69 5.42 -0.94
CA ARG A 39 -3.12 6.71 -0.41
C ARG A 39 -4.08 7.37 -1.39
N THR A 40 -5.29 7.65 -0.92
CA THR A 40 -6.37 8.20 -1.73
C THR A 40 -6.95 9.44 -1.08
N GLY A 41 -7.29 10.45 -1.88
CA GLY A 41 -7.99 11.64 -1.41
C GLY A 41 -9.50 11.46 -1.31
N VAL A 42 -10.18 12.45 -0.73
CA VAL A 42 -11.66 12.51 -0.71
C VAL A 42 -12.32 12.46 -2.09
N SER A 43 -11.59 12.84 -3.16
CA SER A 43 -12.09 12.72 -4.54
C SER A 43 -12.12 11.28 -5.05
N GLY A 44 -11.61 10.30 -4.30
CA GLY A 44 -11.43 8.92 -4.74
C GLY A 44 -10.24 8.72 -5.67
N LEU A 45 -9.43 9.76 -5.91
CA LEU A 45 -8.22 9.66 -6.72
C LEU A 45 -7.06 9.08 -5.91
N LEU A 46 -6.41 8.06 -6.48
CA LEU A 46 -5.17 7.50 -5.97
C LEU A 46 -4.04 8.52 -6.16
N TYR A 47 -3.39 8.92 -5.07
CA TYR A 47 -2.27 9.85 -5.11
C TYR A 47 -0.92 9.14 -5.10
N ASP A 48 -0.79 8.12 -4.26
CA ASP A 48 0.45 7.35 -4.15
C ASP A 48 0.15 5.93 -3.66
N PHE A 49 1.04 4.98 -3.93
CA PHE A 49 0.93 3.62 -3.45
C PHE A 49 2.30 2.96 -3.25
N CYS A 50 2.36 1.99 -2.34
CA CYS A 50 3.57 1.21 -2.09
C CYS A 50 3.25 -0.29 -2.07
N PHE A 51 4.05 -1.07 -2.80
CA PHE A 51 3.95 -2.53 -2.74
C PHE A 51 4.30 -3.06 -1.35
N TYR A 52 3.53 -4.06 -0.92
CA TYR A 52 3.84 -4.82 0.28
C TYR A 52 4.79 -5.97 -0.11
N GLU A 53 6.07 -5.83 0.24
CA GLU A 53 7.10 -6.82 -0.04
C GLU A 53 7.32 -7.81 1.13
N GLY A 54 6.56 -7.68 2.22
CA GLY A 54 6.82 -8.42 3.48
C GLY A 54 8.10 -7.98 4.20
N LYS A 55 8.73 -6.91 3.72
CA LYS A 55 9.94 -6.30 4.29
C LYS A 55 9.64 -4.85 4.67
N MET A 56 10.47 -4.30 5.54
CA MET A 56 10.38 -2.89 5.88
C MET A 56 10.59 -2.03 4.63
N PRO A 57 9.76 -1.00 4.41
CA PRO A 57 9.99 -0.07 3.32
C PRO A 57 11.35 0.62 3.51
N ARG A 58 12.02 0.95 2.39
CA ARG A 58 13.25 1.74 2.42
C ARG A 58 12.93 3.19 2.77
N VAL A 59 12.88 3.50 4.07
CA VAL A 59 12.76 4.85 4.63
C VAL A 59 14.11 5.32 5.16
N LYS A 60 14.37 6.64 5.08
CA LYS A 60 15.65 7.25 5.50
C LYS A 60 15.94 7.04 6.99
N LYS A 61 14.90 6.94 7.81
CA LYS A 61 14.96 6.66 9.25
C LYS A 61 13.84 5.67 9.62
N PRO A 62 14.10 4.35 9.59
CA PRO A 62 13.09 3.36 9.96
C PRO A 62 12.77 3.48 11.45
N SER A 63 11.49 3.50 11.80
CA SER A 63 11.02 3.51 13.19
C SER A 63 11.07 2.12 13.84
N GLY A 64 11.24 1.06 13.05
CA GLY A 64 11.11 -0.32 13.51
C GLY A 64 9.66 -0.82 13.50
N CYS A 65 8.68 0.05 13.23
CA CYS A 65 7.28 -0.30 13.09
C CYS A 65 6.86 -0.21 11.61
N LEU A 66 6.57 -1.37 11.00
CA LEU A 66 6.32 -1.47 9.56
C LEU A 66 5.09 -0.65 9.12
N SER A 67 4.04 -0.62 9.93
CA SER A 67 2.83 0.17 9.64
C SER A 67 3.12 1.68 9.69
N PHE A 68 3.86 2.13 10.70
CA PHE A 68 4.25 3.55 10.81
C PHE A 68 5.12 3.98 9.64
N ASP A 69 6.15 3.19 9.30
CA ASP A 69 7.08 3.52 8.22
C ASP A 69 6.39 3.59 6.84
N VAL A 70 5.41 2.71 6.61
CA VAL A 70 4.59 2.75 5.39
C VAL A 70 3.76 4.04 5.32
N VAL A 71 3.07 4.39 6.41
CA VAL A 71 2.21 5.58 6.46
C VAL A 71 3.04 6.84 6.23
N MET A 72 4.16 6.97 6.94
CA MET A 72 5.05 8.12 6.79
C MET A 72 5.59 8.23 5.37
N LYS A 73 6.03 7.12 4.76
CA LYS A 73 6.49 7.10 3.37
C LYS A 73 5.43 7.60 2.39
N LEU A 74 4.18 7.15 2.53
CA LEU A 74 3.09 7.58 1.65
C LEU A 74 2.66 9.03 1.90
N CYS A 75 2.96 9.60 3.07
CA CYS A 75 2.70 11.01 3.39
C CYS A 75 3.81 11.96 2.90
N GLU A 76 5.00 11.46 2.55
CA GLU A 76 6.11 12.28 2.04
C GLU A 76 5.91 12.74 0.58
N THR A 77 5.09 12.03 -0.20
CA THR A 77 4.78 12.34 -1.60
C THR A 77 3.64 13.34 -1.72
#